data_AF-A0A5E4BL93-F1
#
_entry.id   AF-A0A5E4BL93-F1
#
_cell.length_a   1.000
_cell.length_b   1.000
_cell.length_c   1.000
_cell.angle_alpha   90.00
_cell.angle_beta   90.00
_cell.angle_gamma   90.00
#
_symmetry.space_group_name_H-M   'P 1'
#
loop_
_entity.id
_entity.type
_entity.pdbx_description
1 polymer ?
#
loop_
_entity_poly.entity_id
_entity_poly.type
_entity_poly.pdbx_seq_one_letter_code
_entity_poly.pdbx_strand_id
1 'polypeptide(L)'
;MVIDGCKKYMRKTCGDVLDNLKGDCYQVLIEDCIPVLKRYAKEGREFDYVINDLTAVPISTSPEEDSTWEFLRLILDLSMKVLKQDGKYFTQGNCVNLTEALSLYEEQLGRLYCPVEFSKEIVCVPSYLELWVFYTVWKKAKP
;
A
#
# COMPACT_ATOMS: atom_id res chain seq x y z
N MET A 1 -3.30 -14.25 15.95
CA MET A 1 -3.18 -13.45 14.70
C MET A 1 -1.96 -12.54 14.80
N VAL A 2 -1.51 -11.91 13.70
CA VAL A 2 -0.36 -10.97 13.73
C VAL A 2 -0.58 -9.87 14.77
N ILE A 3 -1.80 -9.31 14.83
CA ILE A 3 -2.20 -8.28 15.80
C ILE A 3 -1.99 -8.73 17.26
N ASP A 4 -2.33 -9.97 17.62
CA ASP A 4 -2.11 -10.47 18.99
C ASP A 4 -0.61 -10.57 19.34
N GLY A 5 0.20 -10.97 18.36
CA GLY A 5 1.65 -11.02 18.48
C GLY A 5 2.23 -9.62 18.71
N CYS A 6 1.84 -8.65 17.87
CA CYS A 6 2.27 -7.25 18.00
C CYS A 6 1.83 -6.65 19.35
N LYS A 7 0.57 -6.88 19.76
CA LYS A 7 0.05 -6.42 21.05
C LYS A 7 0.87 -6.94 22.22
N LYS A 8 1.24 -8.24 22.19
CA LYS A 8 1.97 -8.89 23.28
C LYS A 8 3.46 -8.55 23.31
N TYR A 9 4.11 -8.48 22.14
CA TYR A 9 5.58 -8.44 22.06
C TYR A 9 6.15 -7.15 21.47
N MET A 10 5.35 -6.29 20.83
CA MET A 10 5.82 -5.06 20.17
C MET A 10 5.29 -3.78 20.84
N ARG A 11 5.14 -3.78 22.18
CA ARG A 11 4.56 -2.65 22.93
C ARG A 11 5.24 -1.31 22.65
N LYS A 12 6.57 -1.31 22.47
CA LYS A 12 7.35 -0.11 22.15
C LYS A 12 6.92 0.54 20.82
N THR A 13 6.51 -0.26 19.85
CA THR A 13 6.09 0.21 18.52
C THR A 13 4.59 0.48 18.47
N CYS A 14 3.78 -0.43 19.02
CA CYS A 14 2.32 -0.37 18.90
C CYS A 14 1.62 0.47 19.98
N GLY A 15 2.31 0.79 21.09
CA GLY A 15 1.70 1.46 22.23
C GLY A 15 0.49 0.67 22.78
N ASP A 16 -0.60 1.38 23.06
CA ASP A 16 -1.88 0.84 23.52
C ASP A 16 -2.96 0.76 22.42
N VAL A 17 -2.64 1.14 21.17
CA VAL A 17 -3.57 1.15 20.03
C VAL A 17 -4.20 -0.22 19.77
N LEU A 18 -3.48 -1.31 20.05
CA LEU A 18 -3.99 -2.67 19.89
C LEU A 18 -4.73 -3.21 21.13
N ASP A 19 -4.76 -2.45 22.23
CA ASP A 19 -5.57 -2.79 23.40
C ASP A 19 -7.03 -2.53 23.13
N ASN A 20 -7.31 -1.40 22.47
CA ASN A 20 -8.64 -0.97 22.05
C ASN A 20 -8.62 -0.69 20.56
N LEU A 21 -9.38 -1.43 19.76
CA LEU A 21 -9.39 -1.29 18.29
C LEU A 21 -10.08 -0.01 17.79
N LYS A 22 -10.48 0.89 18.69
CA LYS A 22 -11.10 2.18 18.39
C LYS A 22 -10.71 3.17 19.47
N GLY A 23 -10.34 4.38 19.05
CA GLY A 23 -10.12 5.53 19.91
C GLY A 23 -10.66 6.80 19.26
N ASP A 24 -10.31 7.96 19.80
CA ASP A 24 -10.82 9.26 19.33
C ASP A 24 -10.37 9.59 17.89
N CYS A 25 -9.14 9.17 17.54
CA CYS A 25 -8.50 9.50 16.27
C CYS A 25 -8.15 8.27 15.42
N TYR A 26 -8.57 7.06 15.81
CA TYR A 26 -8.22 5.84 15.07
C TYR A 26 -9.29 4.76 15.17
N GLN A 27 -9.31 3.90 14.15
CA GLN A 27 -10.09 2.67 14.12
C GLN A 27 -9.26 1.58 13.43
N VAL A 28 -9.13 0.43 14.08
CA VAL A 28 -8.49 -0.76 13.56
C VAL A 28 -9.57 -1.75 13.14
N LEU A 29 -9.55 -2.16 11.88
CA LEU A 29 -10.44 -3.19 11.34
C LEU A 29 -9.65 -4.49 11.19
N ILE A 30 -10.07 -5.54 11.88
CA ILE A 30 -9.50 -6.89 11.71
C ILE A 30 -10.32 -7.59 10.63
N GLU A 31 -10.11 -7.17 9.38
CA GLU A 31 -10.87 -7.59 8.21
C GLU A 31 -9.97 -7.64 6.97
N ASP A 32 -10.43 -8.30 5.92
CA ASP A 32 -9.84 -8.16 4.58
C ASP A 32 -10.06 -6.72 4.08
N CYS A 33 -9.00 -6.07 3.59
CA CYS A 33 -9.08 -4.71 3.09
C CYS A 33 -9.91 -4.59 1.80
N ILE A 34 -10.04 -5.64 0.97
CA ILE A 34 -10.75 -5.58 -0.31
C ILE A 34 -12.24 -5.26 -0.11
N PRO A 35 -13.03 -6.02 0.70
CA PRO A 35 -14.42 -5.67 0.99
C PRO A 35 -14.58 -4.28 1.61
N VAL A 36 -13.66 -3.89 2.50
CA VAL A 36 -13.68 -2.58 3.17
C VAL A 36 -13.49 -1.44 2.18
N LEU A 37 -12.47 -1.53 1.32
CA LEU A 37 -12.20 -0.53 0.28
C LEU A 37 -13.33 -0.44 -0.74
N LYS A 38 -13.90 -1.59 -1.14
CA LYS A 38 -15.09 -1.63 -2.01
C LYS A 38 -16.29 -0.91 -1.38
N ARG A 39 -16.52 -1.11 -0.07
CA ARG A 39 -17.57 -0.42 0.68
C ARG A 39 -17.31 1.09 0.71
N TYR A 40 -16.11 1.53 1.08
CA TYR A 40 -15.76 2.96 1.13
C TYR A 40 -15.88 3.64 -0.24
N ALA A 41 -15.43 2.99 -1.30
CA ALA A 41 -15.60 3.49 -2.66
C ALA A 41 -17.08 3.64 -3.03
N LYS A 42 -17.94 2.67 -2.66
CA LYS A 42 -19.39 2.74 -2.88
C LYS A 42 -20.06 3.86 -2.08
N GLU A 43 -19.58 4.11 -0.87
CA GLU A 43 -20.07 5.17 0.02
C GLU A 43 -19.54 6.56 -0.35
N GLY A 44 -18.62 6.67 -1.30
CA GLY A 44 -17.95 7.93 -1.64
C GLY A 44 -17.03 8.43 -0.54
N ARG A 45 -16.55 7.55 0.35
CA ARG A 45 -15.60 7.90 1.41
C ARG A 45 -14.20 7.99 0.82
N GLU A 46 -13.60 9.16 0.93
CA GLU A 46 -12.25 9.44 0.43
C GLU A 46 -11.28 9.84 1.56
N PHE A 47 -10.00 9.60 1.33
CA PHE A 47 -8.90 9.88 2.26
C PHE A 47 -7.85 10.77 1.60
N ASP A 48 -7.27 11.68 2.39
CA ASP A 48 -6.13 12.51 1.97
C ASP A 48 -4.87 11.66 1.74
N TYR A 49 -4.73 10.59 2.53
CA TYR A 49 -3.62 9.66 2.45
C TYR A 49 -4.10 8.22 2.53
N VAL A 50 -3.53 7.37 1.67
CA VAL A 50 -3.68 5.92 1.75
C VAL A 50 -2.28 5.33 1.87
N ILE A 51 -2.01 4.61 2.95
CA ILE A 51 -0.73 3.94 3.17
C ILE A 51 -0.97 2.45 2.99
N ASN A 52 -0.33 1.86 1.99
CA ASN A 52 -0.33 0.43 1.79
C ASN A 52 0.95 -0.17 2.39
N ASP A 53 0.77 -0.94 3.45
CA ASP A 53 1.82 -1.69 4.13
C ASP A 53 1.55 -3.20 4.06
N LEU A 54 1.09 -3.67 2.89
CA LEU A 54 1.11 -5.08 2.54
C LEU A 54 2.55 -5.54 2.26
N THR A 55 2.72 -6.84 2.05
CA THR A 55 4.00 -7.41 1.61
C THR A 55 4.51 -6.68 0.35
N ALA A 56 5.84 -6.57 0.24
CA ALA A 56 6.53 -5.88 -0.85
C ALA A 56 6.07 -6.29 -2.25
N VAL A 57 6.39 -5.47 -3.26
CA VAL A 57 6.00 -5.75 -4.66
C VAL A 57 6.50 -7.13 -5.08
N PRO A 58 5.71 -7.90 -5.86
CA PRO A 58 6.06 -9.26 -6.23
C PRO A 58 7.42 -9.33 -6.92
N ILE A 59 8.19 -10.38 -6.63
CA ILE A 59 9.57 -10.53 -7.12
C ILE A 59 9.58 -11.27 -8.47
N SER A 60 8.67 -12.23 -8.65
CA SER A 60 8.60 -13.00 -9.89
C SER A 60 7.91 -12.21 -10.99
N THR A 61 8.48 -12.30 -12.18
CA THR A 61 7.90 -11.82 -13.44
C THR A 61 7.32 -12.97 -14.27
N SER A 62 7.22 -14.18 -13.69
CA SER A 62 6.71 -15.35 -14.40
C SER A 62 5.18 -15.27 -14.60
N PRO A 63 4.65 -15.78 -15.74
CA PRO A 63 3.21 -15.82 -16.00
C PRO A 63 2.40 -16.63 -14.96
N GLU A 64 3.05 -17.58 -14.29
CA GLU A 64 2.44 -18.42 -13.26
C GLU A 64 2.05 -17.61 -12.00
N GLU A 65 2.69 -16.45 -11.80
CA GLU A 65 2.41 -15.52 -10.71
C GLU A 65 1.57 -14.30 -11.14
N ASP A 66 0.95 -14.34 -12.32
CA ASP A 66 0.01 -13.31 -12.78
C ASP A 66 -1.05 -12.98 -11.72
N SER A 67 -1.49 -13.99 -10.96
CA SER A 67 -2.46 -13.80 -9.88
C SER A 67 -2.00 -12.83 -8.77
N THR A 68 -0.70 -12.75 -8.49
CA THR A 68 -0.14 -11.83 -7.48
C THR A 68 -0.09 -10.40 -8.02
N TRP A 69 0.26 -10.21 -9.28
CA TRP A 69 0.24 -8.90 -9.94
C TRP A 69 -1.18 -8.38 -10.14
N GLU A 70 -2.13 -9.26 -10.49
CA GLU A 70 -3.55 -8.94 -10.55
C GLU A 70 -4.11 -8.54 -9.18
N PHE A 71 -3.69 -9.23 -8.12
CA PHE A 71 -4.03 -8.85 -6.75
C PHE A 71 -3.49 -7.47 -6.38
N LEU A 72 -2.21 -7.20 -6.67
CA LEU A 72 -1.60 -5.88 -6.45
C LEU A 72 -2.34 -4.79 -7.21
N ARG A 73 -2.66 -5.02 -8.49
CA ARG A 73 -3.40 -4.05 -9.32
C ARG A 73 -4.80 -3.80 -8.76
N LEU A 74 -5.50 -4.84 -8.29
CA LEU A 74 -6.80 -4.70 -7.62
C LEU A 74 -6.71 -3.81 -6.37
N ILE A 75 -5.69 -3.99 -5.53
CA ILE A 75 -5.48 -3.15 -4.34
C ILE A 75 -5.18 -1.70 -4.73
N LEU A 76 -4.31 -1.49 -5.73
CA LEU A 76 -3.98 -0.15 -6.23
C LEU A 76 -5.22 0.55 -6.78
N ASP A 77 -6.02 -0.12 -7.61
CA ASP A 77 -7.26 0.45 -8.17
C ASP A 77 -8.27 0.81 -7.09
N LEU A 78 -8.47 -0.07 -6.11
CA LEU A 78 -9.37 0.20 -4.99
C LEU A 78 -8.86 1.35 -4.12
N SER A 79 -7.54 1.42 -3.91
CA SER A 79 -6.89 2.51 -3.17
C SER A 79 -7.08 3.84 -3.89
N MET A 80 -6.91 3.88 -5.22
CA MET A 80 -7.17 5.07 -6.01
C MET A 80 -8.64 5.49 -5.95
N LYS A 81 -9.60 4.57 -5.86
CA LYS A 81 -11.03 4.91 -5.74
C LYS A 81 -11.40 5.60 -4.43
N VAL A 82 -10.64 5.35 -3.36
CA VAL A 82 -10.84 5.98 -2.04
C VAL A 82 -9.83 7.09 -1.75
N LEU A 83 -8.93 7.39 -2.68
CA LEU A 83 -7.98 8.50 -2.54
C LEU A 83 -8.61 9.78 -3.09
N LYS A 84 -8.51 10.89 -2.38
CA LYS A 84 -8.93 12.21 -2.92
C LYS A 84 -8.13 12.58 -4.17
N GLN A 85 -8.64 13.52 -4.96
CA GLN A 85 -7.98 13.98 -6.19
C GLN A 85 -6.58 14.58 -5.95
N ASP A 86 -6.37 15.23 -4.81
CA ASP A 86 -5.11 15.84 -4.36
C ASP A 86 -4.37 14.97 -3.32
N GLY A 87 -4.92 13.80 -2.99
CA GLY A 87 -4.35 12.89 -2.01
C GLY A 87 -3.08 12.17 -2.48
N LYS A 88 -2.38 11.56 -1.53
CA LYS A 88 -1.18 10.75 -1.79
C LYS A 88 -1.33 9.30 -1.32
N TYR A 89 -0.91 8.38 -2.16
CA TYR A 89 -0.77 6.97 -1.83
C TYR A 89 0.71 6.65 -1.58
N PHE A 90 0.99 5.97 -0.48
CA PHE A 90 2.33 5.55 -0.10
C PHE A 90 2.42 4.04 -0.09
N THR A 91 3.51 3.49 -0.61
CA THR A 91 3.83 2.06 -0.50
C THR A 91 5.32 1.84 -0.51
N GLN A 92 5.74 0.75 0.13
CA GLN A 92 7.05 0.18 -0.13
C GLN A 92 7.07 -0.52 -1.50
N GLY A 93 8.16 -0.35 -2.23
CA GLY A 93 8.49 -1.13 -3.41
C GLY A 93 9.24 -2.39 -2.99
N ASN A 94 10.53 -2.43 -3.27
CA ASN A 94 11.43 -3.51 -2.87
C ASN A 94 12.88 -3.00 -2.75
N CYS A 95 13.84 -3.90 -2.55
CA CYS A 95 15.27 -3.62 -2.69
C CYS A 95 15.58 -3.00 -4.07
N VAL A 96 16.45 -1.98 -4.10
CA VAL A 96 16.84 -1.23 -5.32
C VAL A 96 17.42 -2.13 -6.41
N ASN A 97 17.94 -3.30 -6.03
CA ASN A 97 18.54 -4.26 -6.96
C ASN A 97 17.49 -5.10 -7.71
N LEU A 98 16.22 -5.10 -7.30
CA LEU A 98 15.13 -5.82 -7.98
C LEU A 98 14.54 -4.96 -9.11
N THR A 99 15.40 -4.59 -10.06
CA THR A 99 15.09 -3.63 -11.14
C THR A 99 13.92 -4.08 -12.00
N GLU A 100 13.83 -5.37 -12.34
CA GLU A 100 12.74 -5.91 -13.17
C GLU A 100 11.38 -5.84 -12.48
N ALA A 101 11.31 -6.27 -11.21
CA ALA A 101 10.09 -6.20 -10.40
C ALA A 101 9.63 -4.75 -10.18
N LEU A 102 10.59 -3.84 -9.90
CA LEU A 102 10.30 -2.42 -9.76
C LEU A 102 9.78 -1.80 -11.06
N SER A 103 10.37 -2.18 -12.21
CA SER A 103 9.92 -1.72 -13.53
C SER A 103 8.51 -2.22 -13.83
N LEU A 104 8.22 -3.50 -13.53
CA LEU A 104 6.90 -4.07 -13.73
C LEU A 104 5.85 -3.45 -12.81
N TYR A 105 6.21 -3.09 -11.58
CA TYR A 105 5.33 -2.30 -10.68
C TYR A 105 4.98 -0.95 -11.30
N GLU A 106 5.98 -0.22 -11.83
CA GLU A 106 5.77 1.06 -12.50
C GLU A 106 4.89 0.92 -13.75
N GLU A 107 4.99 -0.19 -14.50
CA GLU A 107 4.07 -0.51 -15.58
C GLU A 107 2.63 -0.76 -15.09
N GLN A 108 2.45 -1.45 -13.95
CA GLN A 108 1.12 -1.67 -13.39
C GLN A 108 0.43 -0.36 -13.00
N LEU A 109 1.18 0.66 -12.54
CA LEU A 109 0.64 1.99 -12.28
C LEU A 109 0.04 2.63 -13.55
N GLY A 110 0.62 2.36 -14.72
CA GLY A 110 0.10 2.80 -16.01
C GLY A 110 -1.19 2.09 -16.47
N ARG A 111 -1.59 1.00 -15.79
CA ARG A 111 -2.76 0.17 -16.13
C ARG A 111 -3.96 0.39 -15.21
N LEU A 112 -3.85 1.33 -14.26
CA LEU A 112 -4.93 1.64 -13.33
C LEU A 112 -6.12 2.31 -14.02
N TYR A 113 -7.29 2.26 -13.38
CA TYR A 113 -8.53 2.82 -13.92
C TYR A 113 -8.47 4.34 -14.17
N CYS A 114 -7.56 5.04 -13.48
CA CYS A 114 -7.30 6.46 -13.66
C CYS A 114 -5.81 6.71 -13.88
N PRO A 115 -5.45 7.75 -14.66
CA PRO A 115 -4.05 8.13 -14.83
C PRO A 115 -3.47 8.60 -13.50
N VAL A 116 -2.26 8.11 -13.20
CA VAL A 116 -1.49 8.48 -12.01
C VAL A 116 -0.10 8.97 -12.39
N GLU A 117 0.52 9.69 -11.47
CA GLU A 117 1.93 10.02 -11.49
C GLU A 117 2.55 9.53 -10.19
N PHE A 118 3.87 9.36 -10.17
CA PHE A 118 4.58 8.89 -8.99
C PHE A 118 5.98 9.48 -8.87
N SER A 119 6.50 9.47 -7.66
CA SER A 119 7.91 9.69 -7.35
C SER A 119 8.44 8.52 -6.52
N LYS A 120 9.77 8.36 -6.52
CA LYS A 120 10.46 7.35 -5.73
C LYS A 120 11.55 7.94 -4.86
N GLU A 121 11.69 7.40 -3.66
CA GLU A 121 12.78 7.68 -2.75
C GLU A 121 13.54 6.39 -2.44
N ILE A 122 14.86 6.48 -2.35
CA ILE A 122 15.74 5.34 -2.02
C ILE A 122 16.31 5.59 -0.63
N VAL A 123 16.05 4.66 0.28
CA VAL A 123 16.46 4.78 1.68
C VAL A 123 17.19 3.52 2.12
N CYS A 124 18.32 3.70 2.82
CA CYS A 124 18.98 2.59 3.49
C CYS A 124 18.13 2.14 4.68
N VAL A 125 17.74 0.88 4.72
CA VAL A 125 17.10 0.25 5.86
C VAL A 125 18.16 -0.60 6.56
N PRO A 126 18.82 -0.10 7.63
CA PRO A 126 20.01 -0.76 8.17
C PRO A 126 19.75 -2.18 8.66
N SER A 127 18.55 -2.45 9.20
CA SER A 127 18.16 -3.79 9.64
C SER A 127 17.97 -4.79 8.50
N TYR A 128 17.75 -4.31 7.28
CA TYR A 128 17.66 -5.16 6.09
C TYR A 128 19.02 -5.28 5.39
N LEU A 129 20.00 -4.45 5.77
CA LEU A 129 21.30 -4.33 5.10
C LEU A 129 21.16 -4.00 3.59
N GLU A 130 20.09 -3.28 3.24
CA GLU A 130 19.71 -3.00 1.86
C GLU A 130 19.21 -1.57 1.66
N LEU A 131 19.31 -1.09 0.42
CA LEU A 131 18.63 0.11 -0.06
C LEU A 131 17.25 -0.26 -0.58
N TRP A 132 16.21 0.33 -0.04
CA TRP A 132 14.82 0.10 -0.42
C TRP A 132 14.21 1.28 -1.14
N VAL A 133 13.33 0.99 -2.10
CA VAL A 133 12.58 1.99 -2.88
C VAL A 133 11.20 2.19 -2.27
N PHE A 134 10.84 3.43 -1.98
CA PHE A 134 9.50 3.83 -1.53
C PHE A 134 8.83 4.68 -2.59
N TYR A 135 7.54 4.43 -2.85
CA TYR A 135 6.76 5.13 -3.85
C TYR A 135 5.76 6.06 -3.21
N THR A 136 5.67 7.28 -3.76
CA THR A 136 4.54 8.18 -3.57
C THR A 136 3.78 8.27 -4.88
N VAL A 137 2.50 7.92 -4.89
CA VAL A 137 1.64 7.89 -6.08
C VAL A 137 0.48 8.88 -5.89
N TRP A 138 0.07 9.58 -6.94
CA TRP A 138 -1.07 10.49 -6.91
C TRP A 138 -1.85 10.48 -8.22
N LYS A 139 -3.14 10.82 -8.15
CA LYS A 139 -3.97 10.99 -9.35
C LYS A 139 -3.45 12.15 -10.18
N LYS A 140 -3.30 11.94 -11.48
CA LYS A 140 -2.94 13.03 -12.39
C LYS A 140 -4.06 14.08 -12.38
N ALA A 141 -3.67 15.36 -12.39
CA ALA A 141 -4.62 16.45 -12.47
C ALA A 141 -5.47 16.33 -13.75
N LYS A 142 -6.77 16.58 -13.63
CA LYS A 142 -7.63 16.72 -14.80
C LYS A 142 -7.23 18.02 -15.52
N PRO A 143 -7.12 18.02 -16.85
CA PRO A 143 -6.92 19.25 -17.62
C PRO A 143 -8.03 20.27 -17.38
#